data_AF-A0A6V8NUP5-F1
#
_entry.id   AF-A0A6V8NUP5-F1
#
_cell.length_a   1.000
_cell.length_b   1.000
_cell.length_c   1.000
_cell.angle_alpha   90.00
_cell.angle_beta   90.00
_cell.angle_gamma   90.00
#
_symmetry.space_group_name_H-M   'P 1'
#
loop_
_entity.id
_entity.type
_entity.pdbx_description
1 polymer ?
#
loop_
_entity_poly.entity_id
_entity_poly.type
_entity_poly.pdbx_seq_one_letter_code
_entity_poly.pdbx_strand_id
1 'polypeptide(L)' 'RIKKIILWAGVFSFAYGLSMELVQAILPYREFSLVDLFANTAGVVLMLLYLMARDKVKRSLR' A
#
# COMPACT_ATOMS: atom_id res chain seq x y z
N ARG A 1 6.42 -16.60 8.57
CA ARG A 1 4.98 -16.29 8.74
C ARG A 1 4.70 -14.79 8.61
N ILE A 2 5.36 -13.95 9.41
CA ILE A 2 5.20 -12.47 9.38
C ILE A 2 5.41 -11.85 7.99
N LYS A 3 6.45 -12.23 7.24
CA LYS A 3 6.67 -11.70 5.88
C LYS A 3 5.49 -11.90 4.92
N LYS A 4 4.82 -13.06 5.00
CA LYS A 4 3.62 -13.33 4.20
C LYS A 4 2.47 -12.42 4.64
N ILE A 5 2.28 -12.22 5.94
CA ILE A 5 1.24 -11.32 6.48
C ILE A 5 1.48 -9.88 6.00
N ILE A 6 2.72 -9.39 6.07
CA ILE A 6 3.10 -8.05 5.60
C ILE A 6 2.82 -7.90 4.10
N LEU A 7 3.18 -8.92 3.29
CA LEU A 7 2.89 -8.91 1.87
C LEU A 7 1.38 -8.86 1.58
N TRP A 8 0.60 -9.70 2.26
CA TRP A 8 -0.86 -9.72 2.11
C TRP A 8 -1.51 -8.42 2.60
N ALA A 9 -0.99 -7.78 3.65
CA ALA A 9 -1.43 -6.48 4.09
C ALA A 9 -1.18 -5.42 3.00
N GLY A 10 -0.03 -5.46 2.33
CA GLY A 10 0.25 -4.58 1.19
C GLY A 10 -0.71 -4.79 0.02
N VAL A 11 -0.98 -6.05 -0.35
CA VAL A 11 -1.96 -6.39 -1.41
C VAL A 11 -3.36 -5.88 -1.03
N PHE A 12 -3.78 -6.09 0.22
CA PHE A 12 -5.07 -5.62 0.72
C PHE A 12 -5.17 -4.09 0.67
N SER A 13 -4.13 -3.37 1.13
CA SER A 13 -4.10 -1.91 1.11
C SER A 13 -4.15 -1.33 -0.30
N PHE A 14 -3.46 -1.94 -1.27
CA PHE A 14 -3.55 -1.56 -2.68
C PHE A 14 -4.95 -1.80 -3.25
N ALA A 15 -5.51 -2.99 -3.02
CA ALA A 15 -6.85 -3.33 -3.49
C ALA A 15 -7.90 -2.38 -2.90
N TYR A 16 -7.78 -2.05 -1.62
CA TYR A 16 -8.65 -1.09 -0.96
C TYR A 16 -8.55 0.32 -1.57
N GLY A 17 -7.33 0.80 -1.83
CA GLY A 17 -7.11 2.08 -2.51
C GLY A 17 -7.73 2.12 -3.91
N LEU A 18 -7.51 1.07 -4.71
CA LEU A 18 -8.13 0.93 -6.03
C LEU A 18 -9.66 0.89 -5.94
N SER A 19 -10.23 0.13 -5.01
CA SER A 19 -11.68 0.09 -4.80
C SER A 19 -12.24 1.46 -4.41
N MET A 20 -11.53 2.23 -3.59
CA MET A 20 -11.93 3.59 -3.25
C MET A 20 -11.95 4.52 -4.46
N GLU A 21 -10.93 4.47 -5.33
CA GLU A 21 -10.92 5.23 -6.59
C GLU A 21 -12.09 4.85 -7.51
N LEU A 22 -12.41 3.56 -7.61
CA LEU A 22 -13.55 3.08 -8.40
C LEU A 22 -14.89 3.56 -7.83
N VAL A 23 -15.05 3.55 -6.50
CA VAL A 23 -16.24 4.09 -5.84
C VAL A 23 -16.30 5.60 -6.03
N GLN A 24 -15.18 6.31 -5.94
CA GLN A 24 -15.14 7.75 -6.14
C GLN A 24 -15.50 8.16 -7.57
N ALA A 25 -15.22 7.32 -8.56
CA ALA A 25 -15.59 7.55 -9.95
C ALA A 25 -17.11 7.67 -10.19
N ILE A 26 -17.95 7.18 -9.26
CA ILE A 26 -19.42 7.28 -9.36
C ILE A 26 -19.98 8.53 -8.67
N LEU A 27 -19.14 9.28 -7.93
CA LEU A 27 -19.58 10.45 -7.16
C LEU A 27 -19.60 11.69 -8.06
N PRO A 28 -20.64 12.54 -7.98
CA PRO A 28 -20.76 13.71 -8.86
C PRO A 28 -19.75 14.83 -8.58
N TYR A 29 -19.03 14.76 -7.46
CA TYR A 29 -18.06 15.77 -6.99
C TYR A 29 -16.62 15.27 -6.93
N ARG A 30 -16.37 14.02 -7.38
CA ARG A 30 -15.03 13.43 -7.38
C ARG A 30 -14.84 12.62 -8.65
N GLU A 31 -13.64 12.68 -9.20
CA GLU A 31 -13.28 11.92 -10.38
C GLU A 31 -12.23 10.87 -10.03
N PHE A 32 -12.20 9.80 -10.83
CA PHE A 32 -11.13 8.82 -10.77
C PHE A 32 -9.79 9.50 -11.06
N SER A 33 -8.81 9.31 -10.20
CA SER A 33 -7.50 9.95 -10.32
C SER A 33 -6.41 8.90 -10.39
N LEU A 34 -5.76 8.80 -11.56
CA LEU A 34 -4.56 7.99 -11.70
C LEU A 34 -3.46 8.46 -10.74
N VAL A 35 -3.39 9.77 -10.45
CA VAL A 35 -2.42 10.34 -9.51
C VAL A 35 -2.68 9.81 -8.09
N ASP A 36 -3.93 9.72 -7.67
CA ASP A 36 -4.30 9.22 -6.34
C ASP A 36 -4.05 7.71 -6.23
N LEU A 37 -4.33 6.95 -7.29
CA LEU A 37 -3.98 5.53 -7.37
C LEU A 37 -2.46 5.30 -7.31
N PHE A 38 -1.67 6.12 -8.01
CA PHE A 38 -0.20 6.07 -7.94
C PHE A 38 0.29 6.44 -6.54
N ALA A 39 -0.27 7.46 -5.90
CA ALA A 39 0.09 7.86 -4.55
C ALA A 39 -0.20 6.76 -3.52
N ASN A 40 -1.37 6.10 -3.61
CA ASN A 40 -1.69 4.93 -2.79
C ASN A 40 -0.68 3.80 -2.99
N THR A 41 -0.40 3.45 -4.25
CA THR A 41 0.55 2.39 -4.61
C THR A 41 1.96 2.71 -4.09
N ALA A 42 2.41 3.96 -4.26
CA ALA A 42 3.69 4.42 -3.76
C ALA A 42 3.77 4.30 -2.23
N GLY A 43 2.72 4.70 -1.50
CA GLY A 43 2.64 4.54 -0.05
C GLY A 43 2.76 3.08 0.40
N VAL A 44 2.06 2.16 -0.28
CA VAL A 44 2.16 0.71 -0.01
C VAL A 44 3.60 0.21 -0.22
N VAL A 45 4.20 0.54 -1.36
CA VAL A 45 5.58 0.11 -1.69
C VAL A 45 6.58 0.67 -0.68
N LEU A 46 6.50 1.95 -0.34
CA LEU A 46 7.37 2.59 0.64
C LEU A 46 7.27 1.93 2.01
N MET A 47 6.05 1.62 2.46
CA MET A 47 5.85 0.95 3.75
C MET A 47 6.44 -0.46 3.75
N LEU A 48 6.27 -1.23 2.67
CA LEU A 48 6.87 -2.56 2.54
C LEU A 48 8.40 -2.48 2.59
N LEU A 49 9.00 -1.54 1.85
CA LEU A 49 10.45 -1.31 1.85
C LEU A 49 10.96 -0.93 3.25
N TYR A 50 10.26 -0.02 3.93
CA TYR A 50 10.59 0.37 5.30
C TYR A 50 10.59 -0.82 6.27
N LEU A 51 9.54 -1.63 6.24
CA LEU A 51 9.44 -2.83 7.09
C LEU A 51 10.54 -3.85 6.78
N MET A 52 10.87 -4.05 5.50
CA MET A 52 11.97 -4.93 5.09
C MET A 52 13.33 -4.42 5.55
N ALA A 53 13.58 -3.11 5.44
CA ALA A 53 14.81 -2.47 5.91
C ALA A 53 14.94 -2.58 7.44
N ARG A 54 13.86 -2.27 8.17
CA ARG A 54 13.79 -2.43 9.63
C ARG A 54 14.10 -3.86 10.06
N ASP A 55 13.50 -4.85 9.40
CA ASP A 55 13.74 -6.27 9.69
C ASP A 55 15.17 -6.72 9.38
N LYS A 56 15.86 -6.06 8.43
CA LYS A 56 17.27 -6.31 8.14
C LYS A 56 18.16 -5.74 9.25
N VAL A 57 17.94 -4.49 9.65
CA VAL A 57 18.70 -3.83 10.73
C VAL A 57 18.52 -4.56 12.07
N LYS A 58 17.29 -4.95 12.42
CA LYS A 58 17.03 -5.68 13.66
C LYS A 58 17.74 -7.04 13.73
N ARG A 59 18.01 -7.66 12.57
CA ARG A 59 18.74 -8.93 12.47
C ARG A 59 20.25 -8.77 12.56
N SER A 60 20.83 -7.61 12.23
CA SER A 60 22.27 -7.37 12.39
C SER A 60 22.68 -6.99 13.81
N LEU A 61 21.72 -6.61 14.66
CA LEU A 61 21.94 -6.27 16.08
C LEU A 61 21.70 -7.45 17.04
N ARG A 62 21.32 -8.61 16.51
CA ARG A 62 21.18 -9.87 17.27
C ARG A 62 22.32 -10.80 16.91
#